data_AF-A0A1X7U1Z8-F1
#
_entry.id   AF-A0A1X7U1Z8-F1
#
_cell.length_a   1.000
_cell.length_b   1.000
_cell.length_c   1.000
_cell.angle_alpha   90.00
_cell.angle_beta   90.00
_cell.angle_gamma   90.00
#
_symmetry.space_group_name_H-M   'P 1'
#
loop_
_entity.id
_entity.type
_entity.pdbx_description
1 polymer ?
#
loop_
_entity_poly.entity_id
_entity_poly.type
_entity_poly.pdbx_seq_one_letter_code
_entity_poly.pdbx_strand_id
1 'polypeptide(L)' 'DVDRQTLVESFSGEKFYLVEVIAFILQYLKDRLVDELSRSFVSLKTTDFDWVITVPAIWDARGKRMMREAAYM' A
#
# COMPACT_ATOMS: atom_id res chain seq x y z
N ASP A 1 -8.04 -18.56 0.78
CA ASP A 1 -6.62 -18.17 0.88
C ASP A 1 -6.35 -17.06 -0.12
N VAL A 2 -5.62 -16.03 0.29
CA VAL A 2 -5.31 -14.86 -0.53
C VAL A 2 -3.87 -14.98 -1.06
N ASP A 3 -3.66 -14.69 -2.34
CA ASP A 3 -2.37 -14.75 -3.03
C ASP A 3 -2.26 -13.73 -4.18
N ARG A 4 -1.11 -13.68 -4.86
CA ARG A 4 -0.84 -12.72 -5.95
C ARG A 4 -1.84 -12.76 -7.11
N GLN A 5 -2.53 -13.88 -7.31
CA GLN A 5 -3.52 -14.07 -8.38
C GLN A 5 -4.95 -13.75 -7.92
N THR A 6 -5.13 -13.39 -6.66
CA THR A 6 -6.44 -12.99 -6.13
C THR A 6 -6.94 -11.76 -6.88
N LEU A 7 -8.08 -11.90 -7.56
CA LEU A 7 -8.75 -10.83 -8.27
C LEU A 7 -9.86 -10.20 -7.41
N VAL A 8 -10.02 -8.89 -7.55
CA VAL A 8 -11.17 -8.14 -7.06
C VAL A 8 -11.88 -7.47 -8.23
N GLU A 9 -13.18 -7.27 -8.09
CA GLU A 9 -14.02 -6.68 -9.13
C GLU A 9 -14.42 -5.25 -8.73
N SER A 10 -14.31 -4.31 -9.67
CA SER A 10 -14.79 -2.94 -9.51
C SER A 10 -16.31 -2.86 -9.66
N PHE A 11 -16.88 -1.71 -9.33
CA PHE A 11 -18.30 -1.44 -9.60
C PHE A 11 -18.66 -1.46 -11.11
N SER A 12 -17.67 -1.28 -11.99
CA SER A 12 -17.81 -1.36 -13.45
C SER A 12 -17.71 -2.79 -14.00
N GLY A 13 -17.42 -3.79 -13.14
CA GLY A 13 -17.25 -5.19 -13.53
C GLY A 13 -15.84 -5.55 -14.02
N GLU A 14 -14.90 -4.60 -13.98
CA GLU A 14 -13.50 -4.84 -14.34
C GLU A 14 -12.78 -5.57 -13.20
N LYS A 15 -11.85 -6.46 -13.56
CA LYS A 15 -11.10 -7.28 -12.59
C LYS A 15 -9.67 -6.79 -12.47
N PHE A 16 -9.20 -6.67 -11.23
CA PHE A 16 -7.85 -6.21 -10.89
C PHE A 16 -7.19 -7.18 -9.92
N TYR A 17 -5.87 -7.31 -9.97
CA TYR A 17 -5.15 -8.04 -8.93
C TYR A 17 -5.25 -7.28 -7.61
N LEU A 18 -5.65 -7.98 -6.55
CA LEU A 18 -5.79 -7.39 -5.22
C LEU A 18 -4.48 -6.73 -4.75
N VAL A 19 -3.33 -7.35 -5.03
CA VAL A 19 -2.01 -6.83 -4.65
C VAL A 19 -1.71 -5.48 -5.33
N GLU A 20 -2.12 -5.30 -6.59
CA GLU A 20 -1.93 -4.04 -7.31
C GLU A 20 -2.85 -2.95 -6.75
N VAL A 21 -4.10 -3.30 -6.44
CA VAL A 21 -5.04 -2.35 -5.82
C VAL A 21 -4.47 -1.85 -4.48
N ILE A 22 -3.93 -2.74 -3.65
CA ILE A 22 -3.29 -2.36 -2.39
C ILE A 22 -2.04 -1.50 -2.66
N ALA A 23 -1.20 -1.87 -3.62
CA ALA A 23 0.00 -1.10 -3.98
C ALA A 23 -0.36 0.32 -4.43
N PHE A 24 -1.38 0.50 -5.27
CA PHE A 24 -1.87 1.82 -5.69
C PHE A 24 -2.38 2.66 -4.51
N ILE A 25 -3.06 2.04 -3.55
CA ILE A 25 -3.50 2.73 -2.32
C ILE A 25 -2.28 3.20 -1.52
N LEU A 26 -1.28 2.33 -1.31
CA LEU A 26 -0.07 2.67 -0.57
C LEU A 26 0.73 3.79 -1.26
N GLN A 27 0.89 3.70 -2.58
CA GLN A 27 1.56 4.71 -3.39
C GLN A 27 0.83 6.06 -3.31
N TYR A 28 -0.50 6.07 -3.43
CA TYR A 28 -1.30 7.27 -3.28
C TYR A 28 -1.10 7.92 -1.90
N LEU A 29 -1.16 7.14 -0.82
CA LEU A 29 -0.95 7.66 0.54
C LEU A 29 0.45 8.25 0.73
N LYS A 30 1.48 7.57 0.22
CA LYS A 30 2.86 8.05 0.24
C LYS A 30 3.00 9.37 -0.51
N ASP A 31 2.48 9.46 -1.74
CA ASP A 31 2.58 10.66 -2.55
C ASP A 31 1.83 11.84 -1.93
N ARG A 32 0.66 11.59 -1.35
CA ARG A 32 -0.10 12.61 -0.60
C ARG A 32 0.69 13.15 0.58
N LEU A 33 1.32 12.27 1.38
CA LEU A 33 2.16 12.69 2.49
C LEU A 33 3.37 13.50 2.01
N VAL A 34 4.05 13.04 0.95
CA VAL A 34 5.21 13.74 0.38
C VAL A 34 4.83 15.13 -0.12
N ASP A 35 3.70 15.25 -0.82
CA ASP A 35 3.18 16.55 -1.27
C ASP A 35 2.89 17.48 -0.08
N GLU A 36 2.26 16.98 0.99
CA GLU A 36 2.02 17.76 2.20
C GLU A 36 3.31 18.20 2.91
N LEU A 37 4.29 17.30 3.04
CA LEU A 37 5.59 17.60 3.63
C LEU A 37 6.37 18.64 2.81
N SER A 38 6.28 18.58 1.48
CA SER A 38 6.94 19.53 0.58
C SER A 38 6.44 20.97 0.74
N ARG A 39 5.20 21.14 1.24
CA ARG A 39 4.56 22.43 1.52
C ARG A 39 4.80 22.91 2.96
N SER A 40 5.38 22.07 3.81
CA SER A 40 5.66 22.41 5.19
C SER A 40 6.94 23.25 5.31
N PHE A 41 7.09 23.98 6.42
CA PHE A 41 8.27 24.83 6.65
C PHE A 41 9.57 24.02 6.83
N VAL A 42 9.44 22.72 7.15
CA VAL A 42 10.56 21.80 7.33
C VAL A 42 10.65 20.92 6.08
N SER A 43 11.73 21.05 5.32
CA SER A 43 11.98 20.20 4.15
C SER A 43 12.38 18.80 4.62
N LEU A 44 11.39 17.94 4.87
CA LEU A 44 11.59 16.51 5.13
C LEU A 44 11.59 15.74 3.81
N LYS A 45 12.57 14.86 3.66
CA LYS A 45 12.68 13.89 2.57
C LYS A 45 12.11 12.55 3.02
N THR A 46 11.72 11.74 2.05
CA THR A 46 11.20 10.38 2.29
C THR A 46 12.19 9.43 2.94
N THR A 47 13.47 9.81 2.97
CA THR A 47 14.60 9.09 3.57
C THR A 47 14.89 9.51 5.00
N ASP A 48 14.21 10.54 5.52
CA ASP A 48 14.48 11.08 6.86
C ASP A 48 13.77 10.28 7.95
N PHE A 49 12.95 9.28 7.58
CA PHE A 49 12.18 8.44 8.49
C PHE A 49 11.88 7.07 7.87
N ASP A 50 11.55 6.11 8.74
CA ASP A 50 11.16 4.76 8.34
C ASP A 50 9.65 4.65 8.06
N TRP A 51 9.31 3.89 7.03
CA TRP A 51 7.92 3.60 6.65
C TRP A 51 7.44 2.34 7.35
N VAL A 52 6.34 2.44 8.09
CA VAL A 52 5.75 1.31 8.82
C VAL A 52 4.32 1.09 8.35
N ILE A 53 4.03 -0.14 7.91
CA ILE A 53 2.68 -0.59 7.58
C ILE A 53 2.23 -1.56 8.68
N THR A 54 1.14 -1.22 9.37
CA THR A 54 0.53 -2.09 10.37
C THR A 54 -0.44 -3.07 9.71
N VAL A 55 -0.46 -4.30 10.20
CA VAL A 55 -1.41 -5.33 9.77
C VAL A 55 -2.09 -5.97 10.99
N PRO A 56 -3.37 -6.37 10.90
CA PRO A 56 -4.06 -6.99 12.03
C PRO A 56 -3.39 -8.28 12.49
N ALA A 57 -3.33 -8.50 13.81
CA ALA A 57 -2.71 -9.69 14.39
C ALA A 57 -3.38 -11.00 13.94
N ILE A 58 -4.71 -10.96 13.76
CA ILE A 58 -5.57 -12.09 13.33
C ILE A 58 -5.32 -12.55 11.90
N TRP A 59 -4.56 -11.81 11.09
CA TRP A 59 -4.24 -12.23 9.73
C TRP A 59 -3.24 -13.38 9.72
N ASP A 60 -3.44 -14.31 8.79
CA ASP A 60 -2.51 -15.40 8.55
C ASP A 60 -1.20 -14.89 7.89
N ALA A 61 -0.25 -15.80 7.71
CA ALA A 61 1.04 -15.47 7.12
C ALA A 61 0.92 -15.05 5.63
N ARG A 62 -0.10 -15.49 4.89
CA ARG A 62 -0.29 -15.14 3.48
C ARG A 62 -0.76 -13.70 3.33
N GLY A 63 -1.78 -13.29 4.09
CA GLY A 63 -2.26 -11.91 4.12
C GLY A 63 -1.16 -10.93 4.53
N LYS A 64 -0.38 -11.28 5.56
CA LYS A 64 0.79 -10.48 5.99
C LYS A 64 1.86 -10.37 4.88
N ARG A 65 2.11 -11.44 4.12
CA ARG A 65 3.02 -11.40 2.97
C ARG A 65 2.48 -10.54 1.83
N MET A 66 1.18 -10.61 1.51
CA MET A 66 0.58 -9.79 0.47
C MET A 66 0.78 -8.29 0.73
N MET A 67 0.58 -7.84 1.97
CA MET A 67 0.84 -6.44 2.34
C MET A 67 2.29 -6.04 2.12
N ARG A 68 3.24 -6.92 2.46
CA ARG A 68 4.66 -6.69 2.22
C ARG A 68 4.97 -6.62 0.72
N GLU A 69 4.42 -7.54 -0.07
CA GLU A 69 4.63 -7.54 -1.52
C GLU A 69 4.08 -6.27 -2.16
N ALA A 70 2.86 -5.86 -1.82
CA ALA A 70 2.27 -4.62 -2.30
C ALA A 70 3.10 -3.38 -1.93
N ALA A 71 3.77 -3.37 -0.78
CA ALA A 71 4.62 -2.27 -0.36
C ALA A 71 5.96 -2.18 -1.12
N TYR A 72 6.40 -3.27 -1.75
CA TYR A 72 7.63 -3.31 -2.57
C TYR A 72 7.36 -3.15 -4.08
N MET A 73 6.09 -3.08 -4.49
CA MET A 73 5.69 -2.75 -5.86
C MET A 73 5.72 -1.24 -6.06
#